data_AF-N1MRR9-F1
#
_entry.id   AF-N1MRR9-F1
#
_cell.length_a   1.000
_cell.length_b   1.000
_cell.length_c   1.000
_cell.angle_alpha   90.00
_cell.angle_beta   90.00
_cell.angle_gamma   90.00
#
_symmetry.space_group_name_H-M   'P 1'
#
loop_
_entity.id
_entity.type
_entity.pdbx_description
1 polymer ?
#
loop_
_entity_poly.entity_id
_entity_poly.type
_entity_poly.pdbx_seq_one_letter_code
_entity_poly.pdbx_strand_id
1 'polypeptide(L)'
;MATMSIGKAWEEAVAFVAREATLLFPVALLFVALPGLILQEMTPPELAAWSLAPTASTMPAVPASYWLGLVVAILLVWFGSLTLFALALRPGISVGEALRLAFHRLPVLIGTALAVIGALMVAALAVVIVMVLLSLISKALAAGLAVLLGFAVAGAALFASIRLMLLNPVVIDGSAGVMPSLRQAWALTRGHFWRLLAFILIITILSAISSAAAQAIFGLLGSLVGGADAARLAGTIAAAAISTVLQVYMLVMIARLYRQASAA
;
A
#
# COMPACT_ATOMS: atom_id res chain seq x y z
N MET A 1 22.99 -4.04 19.03
CA MET A 1 21.85 -4.10 18.08
C MET A 1 22.04 -2.97 17.09
N ALA A 2 22.33 -3.29 15.82
CA ALA A 2 22.55 -2.26 14.82
C ALA A 2 21.26 -1.42 14.67
N THR A 3 21.36 -0.12 14.94
CA THR A 3 20.22 0.78 14.90
C THR A 3 19.80 1.01 13.46
N MET A 4 18.56 0.65 13.11
CA MET A 4 17.99 0.93 11.78
C MET A 4 18.06 2.45 11.50
N SER A 5 18.79 2.84 10.46
CA SER A 5 19.04 4.23 10.10
C SER A 5 18.25 4.62 8.85
N ILE A 6 17.22 5.44 9.06
CA ILE A 6 16.37 5.97 7.98
C ILE A 6 17.19 6.89 7.06
N GLY A 7 18.08 7.73 7.62
CA GLY A 7 18.94 8.61 6.82
C GLY A 7 19.88 7.84 5.90
N LYS A 8 20.54 6.80 6.41
CA LYS A 8 21.38 5.92 5.58
C LYS A 8 20.56 5.20 4.52
N ALA A 9 19.37 4.71 4.87
CA ALA A 9 18.48 4.07 3.91
C ALA A 9 18.09 5.05 2.79
N TRP A 10 17.86 6.33 3.12
CA TRP A 10 17.53 7.38 2.16
C TRP A 10 18.66 7.68 1.19
N GLU A 11 19.87 7.89 1.69
CA GLU A 11 21.06 8.12 0.85
C GLU A 11 21.29 6.94 -0.10
N GLU A 12 21.21 5.71 0.40
CA GLU A 12 21.33 4.51 -0.43
C GLU A 12 20.19 4.37 -1.44
N ALA A 13 18.97 4.72 -1.06
CA ALA A 13 17.81 4.66 -1.94
C ALA A 13 17.92 5.68 -3.07
N VAL A 14 18.30 6.93 -2.77
CA VAL A 14 18.52 7.98 -3.78
C VAL A 14 19.61 7.56 -4.76
N ALA A 15 20.75 7.09 -4.27
CA ALA A 15 21.85 6.62 -5.13
C ALA A 15 21.42 5.42 -5.99
N PHE A 16 20.62 4.50 -5.45
CA PHE A 16 20.12 3.34 -6.18
C PHE A 16 19.10 3.73 -7.25
N VAL A 17 18.10 4.54 -6.91
CA VAL A 17 17.06 4.97 -7.84
C VAL A 17 17.66 5.79 -8.98
N ALA A 18 18.60 6.69 -8.70
CA ALA A 18 19.27 7.47 -9.74
C ALA A 18 20.03 6.58 -10.74
N ARG A 19 20.67 5.50 -10.26
CA ARG A 19 21.42 4.58 -11.11
C ARG A 19 20.51 3.64 -11.92
N GLU A 20 19.46 3.12 -11.30
CA GLU A 20 18.59 2.08 -11.88
C GLU A 20 17.25 2.64 -12.40
N ALA A 21 17.14 3.96 -12.57
CA ALA A 21 15.91 4.65 -12.98
C ALA A 21 15.28 4.03 -14.24
N THR A 22 16.11 3.71 -15.24
CA THR A 22 15.68 3.13 -16.51
C THR A 22 15.10 1.72 -16.36
N LEU A 23 15.40 1.01 -15.27
CA LEU A 23 14.82 -0.31 -14.97
C LEU A 23 13.57 -0.18 -14.08
N LEU A 24 13.60 0.72 -13.10
CA LEU A 24 12.54 0.87 -12.11
C LEU A 24 11.30 1.58 -12.66
N PHE A 25 11.48 2.71 -13.35
CA PHE A 25 10.36 3.56 -13.77
C PHE A 25 9.45 2.92 -14.82
N PRO A 26 9.94 2.21 -15.86
CA PRO A 26 9.05 1.52 -16.78
C PRO A 26 8.16 0.48 -16.10
N VAL A 27 8.72 -0.28 -15.16
CA VAL A 27 7.97 -1.28 -14.37
C VAL A 27 6.95 -0.59 -13.47
N ALA A 28 7.34 0.49 -12.77
CA ALA A 28 6.45 1.23 -11.89
C ALA A 28 5.31 1.90 -12.66
N LEU A 29 5.59 2.54 -13.79
CA LEU A 29 4.56 3.17 -14.63
C LEU A 29 3.57 2.12 -15.17
N LEU A 30 4.08 1.00 -15.69
CA LEU A 30 3.25 -0.03 -16.31
C LEU A 30 2.38 -0.79 -15.30
N PHE A 31 2.94 -1.19 -14.16
CA PHE A 31 2.26 -2.08 -13.21
C PHE A 31 1.68 -1.37 -11.99
N VAL A 32 2.06 -0.13 -11.73
CA VAL A 32 1.61 0.61 -10.55
C VAL A 32 0.78 1.83 -10.94
N ALA A 33 1.34 2.71 -11.79
CA ALA A 33 0.65 3.93 -12.20
C ALA A 33 -0.57 3.64 -13.09
N LEU A 34 -0.35 2.89 -14.17
CA LEU A 34 -1.37 2.64 -15.19
C LEU A 34 -2.60 1.91 -14.63
N PRO A 35 -2.48 0.82 -13.84
CA PRO A 35 -3.67 0.16 -13.30
C PRO A 35 -4.44 1.04 -12.32
N GLY A 36 -3.73 1.87 -11.55
CA GLY A 36 -4.35 2.85 -10.66
C GLY A 36 -5.14 3.93 -11.42
N LEU A 37 -4.58 4.46 -12.51
CA LEU A 37 -5.26 5.42 -13.39
C LEU A 37 -6.49 4.82 -14.07
N ILE A 38 -6.38 3.61 -14.63
CA ILE A 38 -7.51 2.92 -15.26
C ILE A 38 -8.63 2.69 -14.23
N LEU A 39 -8.29 2.23 -13.03
CA LEU A 39 -9.25 2.01 -11.96
C LEU A 39 -9.93 3.32 -11.53
N GLN A 40 -9.18 4.42 -11.45
CA GLN A 40 -9.73 5.74 -11.13
C GLN A 40 -10.75 6.20 -12.19
N GLU A 41 -10.48 6.00 -13.48
CA GLU A 41 -11.43 6.30 -14.56
C GLU A 41 -12.66 5.38 -14.56
N MET A 42 -12.49 4.11 -14.15
CA MET A 42 -13.59 3.17 -13.97
C MET A 42 -14.44 3.44 -12.72
N THR A 43 -13.98 4.30 -11.80
CA THR A 43 -14.66 4.55 -10.52
C THR A 43 -15.95 5.34 -10.75
N PRO A 44 -17.14 4.82 -10.37
CA PRO A 44 -18.38 5.56 -10.47
C PRO A 44 -18.36 6.86 -9.62
N PRO A 45 -18.89 7.99 -10.11
CA PRO A 45 -18.91 9.25 -9.38
C PRO A 45 -19.59 9.16 -8.01
N GLU A 46 -20.65 8.35 -7.91
CA GLU A 46 -21.41 8.13 -6.67
C GLU A 46 -20.55 7.40 -5.63
N LEU A 47 -19.75 6.43 -6.08
CA LEU A 47 -18.81 5.70 -5.23
C LEU A 47 -17.67 6.61 -4.76
N ALA A 48 -17.15 7.47 -5.64
CA ALA A 48 -16.12 8.44 -5.30
C ALA A 48 -16.62 9.43 -4.23
N ALA A 49 -17.82 9.99 -4.41
CA ALA A 49 -18.43 10.89 -3.44
C ALA A 49 -18.68 10.22 -2.08
N TRP A 50 -19.20 8.98 -2.08
CA TRP A 50 -19.41 8.20 -0.86
C TRP A 50 -18.11 7.90 -0.12
N SER A 51 -17.01 7.66 -0.83
CA SER A 51 -15.70 7.37 -0.21
C SER A 51 -15.09 8.56 0.54
N LEU A 52 -15.40 9.80 0.12
CA LEU A 52 -14.92 11.04 0.75
C LEU A 52 -15.71 11.39 2.01
N ALA A 53 -17.01 11.08 2.02
CA ALA A 53 -17.88 11.27 3.15
C ALA A 53 -18.78 10.02 3.31
N PRO A 54 -18.27 8.96 3.95
CA PRO A 54 -19.05 7.78 4.24
C PRO A 54 -20.08 8.15 5.31
N THR A 55 -21.18 8.75 4.87
CA THR A 55 -22.38 8.93 5.67
C THR A 55 -22.96 7.55 5.98
N ALA A 56 -23.81 7.44 7.00
CA ALA A 56 -24.53 6.20 7.30
C ALA A 56 -25.54 5.77 6.21
N SER A 57 -25.44 6.35 5.01
CA SER A 57 -26.20 5.95 3.83
C SER A 57 -25.68 4.61 3.29
N THR A 58 -26.61 3.83 2.76
CA THR A 58 -26.32 2.56 2.08
C THR A 58 -25.33 2.78 0.95
N MET A 59 -24.29 1.94 0.89
CA MET A 59 -23.30 1.95 -0.18
C MET A 59 -23.99 1.95 -1.56
N PRO A 60 -23.57 2.82 -2.50
CA PRO A 60 -24.15 2.85 -3.83
C PRO A 60 -23.94 1.50 -4.55
N ALA A 61 -24.85 1.16 -5.46
CA ALA A 61 -24.71 -0.04 -6.27
C ALA A 61 -23.54 0.12 -7.24
N VAL A 62 -22.51 -0.72 -7.08
CA VAL A 62 -21.29 -0.66 -7.90
C VAL A 62 -21.33 -1.76 -8.97
N PRO A 63 -21.09 -1.44 -10.25
CA PRO A 63 -21.06 -2.43 -11.33
C PRO A 63 -20.05 -3.56 -11.08
N ALA A 64 -20.38 -4.78 -11.50
CA ALA A 64 -19.47 -5.94 -11.40
C ALA A 64 -18.15 -5.74 -12.15
N SER A 65 -18.16 -4.96 -13.24
CA SER A 65 -16.96 -4.61 -14.02
C SER A 65 -15.95 -3.81 -13.20
N TYR A 66 -16.41 -2.90 -12.33
CA TYR A 66 -15.51 -2.16 -11.43
C TYR A 66 -14.84 -3.10 -10.42
N TRP A 67 -15.59 -4.03 -9.82
CA TRP A 67 -15.03 -4.99 -8.88
C TRP A 67 -13.98 -5.90 -9.53
N LEU A 68 -14.24 -6.36 -10.75
CA LEU A 68 -13.28 -7.12 -11.53
C LEU A 68 -12.03 -6.27 -11.83
N GLY A 69 -12.23 -5.01 -12.27
CA GLY A 69 -11.15 -4.06 -12.52
C GLY A 69 -10.30 -3.79 -11.27
N LEU A 70 -10.94 -3.65 -10.11
CA LEU A 70 -10.28 -3.46 -8.82
C LEU A 70 -9.38 -4.65 -8.48
N VAL A 71 -9.90 -5.88 -8.60
CA VAL A 71 -9.11 -7.09 -8.34
C VAL A 71 -7.92 -7.19 -9.29
N VAL A 72 -8.14 -6.95 -10.58
CA VAL A 72 -7.05 -6.96 -11.58
C VAL A 72 -6.01 -5.88 -11.27
N ALA A 73 -6.43 -4.66 -10.94
CA ALA A 73 -5.53 -3.57 -10.58
C ALA A 73 -4.70 -3.90 -9.33
N ILE A 74 -5.32 -4.45 -8.29
CA ILE A 74 -4.61 -4.88 -7.07
C ILE A 74 -3.55 -5.93 -7.41
N LEU A 75 -3.90 -6.95 -8.20
CA LEU A 75 -2.97 -8.01 -8.59
C LEU A 75 -1.79 -7.46 -9.42
N LEU A 76 -2.05 -6.54 -10.36
CA LEU A 76 -1.01 -5.89 -11.15
C LEU A 76 -0.09 -5.02 -10.28
N VAL A 77 -0.65 -4.23 -9.37
CA VAL A 77 0.12 -3.38 -8.44
C VAL A 77 0.98 -4.24 -7.51
N TRP A 78 0.44 -5.34 -6.99
CA TRP A 78 1.20 -6.27 -6.15
C TRP A 78 2.33 -6.94 -6.93
N PHE A 79 2.04 -7.40 -8.14
CA PHE A 79 3.04 -7.97 -9.03
C PHE A 79 4.15 -6.97 -9.38
N GLY A 80 3.79 -5.73 -9.72
CA GLY A 80 4.74 -4.64 -9.98
C GLY A 80 5.59 -4.31 -8.76
N SER A 81 4.96 -4.19 -7.59
CA SER A 81 5.64 -3.97 -6.30
C SER A 81 6.67 -5.07 -6.01
N LEU A 82 6.30 -6.35 -6.17
CA LEU A 82 7.23 -7.48 -6.01
C LEU A 82 8.39 -7.43 -7.01
N THR A 83 8.12 -7.04 -8.26
CA THR A 83 9.15 -6.88 -9.29
C THR A 83 10.14 -5.77 -8.92
N LEU A 84 9.66 -4.63 -8.42
CA LEU A 84 10.50 -3.53 -7.93
C LEU A 84 11.32 -3.95 -6.71
N PHE A 85 10.75 -4.74 -5.79
CA PHE A 85 11.52 -5.33 -4.68
C PHE A 85 12.59 -6.30 -5.17
N ALA A 86 12.29 -7.14 -6.16
CA ALA A 86 13.27 -8.06 -6.74
C ALA A 86 14.46 -7.30 -7.35
N LEU A 87 14.21 -6.24 -8.12
CA LEU A 87 15.25 -5.35 -8.67
C LEU A 87 16.05 -4.66 -7.56
N ALA A 88 15.38 -4.21 -6.49
CA ALA A 88 16.03 -3.52 -5.38
C ALA A 88 16.89 -4.44 -4.50
N LEU A 89 16.51 -5.71 -4.37
CA LEU A 89 17.15 -6.69 -3.47
C LEU A 89 18.22 -7.54 -4.16
N ARG A 90 18.08 -7.86 -5.46
CA ARG A 90 19.01 -8.72 -6.20
C ARG A 90 19.87 -7.91 -7.17
N PRO A 91 21.13 -7.59 -6.83
CA PRO A 91 22.01 -6.83 -7.71
C PRO A 91 22.26 -7.59 -9.02
N GLY A 92 22.18 -6.89 -10.16
CA GLY A 92 22.53 -7.44 -11.48
C GLY A 92 21.49 -8.34 -12.12
N ILE A 93 20.29 -8.49 -11.53
CA ILE A 93 19.19 -9.24 -12.15
C ILE A 93 18.56 -8.44 -13.31
N SER A 94 18.18 -9.12 -14.39
CA SER A 94 17.43 -8.50 -15.49
C SER A 94 15.96 -8.26 -15.11
N VAL A 95 15.29 -7.34 -15.82
CA VAL A 95 13.85 -7.08 -15.62
C VAL A 95 13.01 -8.33 -15.88
N GLY A 96 13.37 -9.13 -16.88
CA GLY A 96 12.68 -10.39 -17.19
C GLY A 96 12.79 -11.43 -16.06
N GLU A 97 13.97 -11.56 -15.44
CA GLU A 97 14.18 -12.42 -14.29
C GLU A 97 13.46 -11.90 -13.05
N ALA A 98 13.43 -10.58 -12.82
CA ALA A 98 12.67 -9.96 -11.74
C ALA A 98 11.16 -10.21 -11.89
N LEU A 99 10.61 -10.07 -13.09
CA LEU A 99 9.21 -10.38 -13.40
C LEU A 99 8.89 -11.85 -13.15
N ARG A 100 9.76 -12.77 -13.60
CA ARG A 100 9.61 -14.20 -13.32
C ARG A 100 9.63 -14.48 -11.83
N LEU A 101 10.57 -13.90 -11.09
CA LEU A 101 10.65 -14.07 -9.64
C LEU A 101 9.38 -13.55 -8.96
N ALA A 102 8.92 -12.34 -9.31
CA ALA A 102 7.69 -11.77 -8.79
C ALA A 102 6.48 -12.66 -9.08
N PHE A 103 6.38 -13.23 -10.27
CA PHE A 103 5.30 -14.14 -10.65
C PHE A 103 5.25 -15.39 -9.77
N HIS A 104 6.41 -16.01 -9.51
CA HIS A 104 6.51 -17.19 -8.64
C HIS A 104 6.22 -16.87 -7.16
N ARG A 105 6.46 -15.63 -6.74
CA ARG A 105 6.24 -15.17 -5.35
C ARG A 105 4.86 -14.58 -5.11
N LEU A 106 4.14 -14.20 -6.17
CA LEU A 106 2.81 -13.61 -6.08
C LEU A 106 1.80 -14.50 -5.32
N PRO A 107 1.74 -15.84 -5.52
CA PRO A 107 0.84 -16.69 -4.74
C PRO A 107 1.14 -16.68 -3.24
N VAL A 108 2.42 -16.58 -2.86
CA VAL A 108 2.80 -16.48 -1.44
C VAL A 108 2.33 -15.14 -0.89
N LEU A 109 2.54 -14.03 -1.61
CA LEU A 109 2.03 -12.72 -1.18
C LEU A 109 0.51 -12.73 -1.02
N ILE A 110 -0.23 -13.28 -2.00
CA ILE A 110 -1.69 -13.43 -1.92
C ILE A 110 -2.08 -14.26 -0.70
N GLY A 111 -1.43 -15.40 -0.48
CA GLY A 111 -1.68 -16.24 0.69
C GLY A 111 -1.43 -15.50 2.01
N THR A 112 -0.39 -14.68 2.09
CA THR A 112 -0.12 -13.86 3.28
C THR A 112 -1.16 -12.78 3.49
N ALA A 113 -1.61 -12.11 2.43
CA ALA A 113 -2.65 -11.10 2.51
C ALA A 113 -4.00 -11.72 2.91
N LEU A 114 -4.38 -12.86 2.32
CA LEU A 114 -5.60 -13.60 2.68
C LEU A 114 -5.56 -14.08 4.13
N ALA A 115 -4.40 -14.54 4.62
CA ALA A 115 -4.24 -14.93 6.02
C ALA A 115 -4.45 -13.74 6.98
N VAL A 116 -3.89 -12.57 6.65
CA VAL A 116 -4.04 -11.35 7.45
C VAL A 116 -5.48 -10.85 7.41
N ILE A 117 -6.08 -10.76 6.22
CA ILE A 117 -7.48 -10.36 6.04
C ILE A 117 -8.41 -11.33 6.78
N GLY A 118 -8.19 -12.64 6.64
CA GLY A 118 -8.94 -13.66 7.35
C GLY A 118 -8.86 -13.50 8.86
N ALA A 119 -7.67 -13.26 9.41
CA ALA A 119 -7.49 -13.00 10.83
C ALA A 119 -8.23 -11.73 11.30
N LEU A 120 -8.16 -10.64 10.52
CA LEU A 120 -8.89 -9.41 10.81
C LEU A 120 -10.41 -9.60 10.73
N MET A 121 -10.90 -10.36 9.75
CA MET A 121 -12.32 -10.68 9.60
C MET A 121 -12.84 -11.52 10.78
N VAL A 122 -12.07 -12.52 11.24
CA VAL A 122 -12.43 -13.30 12.43
C VAL A 122 -12.47 -12.42 13.67
N ALA A 123 -11.49 -11.51 13.84
CA ALA A 123 -11.48 -10.56 14.95
C ALA A 123 -12.66 -9.59 14.88
N ALA A 124 -12.97 -9.05 13.70
CA ALA A 124 -14.12 -8.17 13.49
C ALA A 124 -15.44 -8.89 13.77
N LEU A 125 -15.59 -10.13 13.31
CA LEU A 125 -16.77 -10.95 13.59
C LEU A 125 -16.93 -11.21 15.09
N ALA A 126 -15.85 -11.53 15.79
CA ALA A 126 -15.88 -11.71 17.25
C ALA A 126 -16.34 -10.42 17.95
N VAL A 127 -15.86 -9.26 17.52
CA VAL A 127 -16.33 -7.95 18.02
C VAL A 127 -17.82 -7.78 17.76
N VAL A 128 -18.29 -8.02 16.53
CA VAL A 128 -19.72 -7.90 16.19
C VAL A 128 -20.58 -8.83 17.05
N ILE A 129 -20.17 -10.08 17.27
CA ILE A 129 -20.88 -11.02 18.13
C ILE A 129 -20.99 -10.48 19.55
N VAL A 130 -19.87 -10.01 20.12
CA VAL A 130 -19.86 -9.39 21.46
C VAL A 130 -20.79 -8.18 21.50
N MET A 131 -20.80 -7.35 20.46
CA MET A 131 -21.68 -6.18 20.38
C MET A 131 -23.16 -6.56 20.35
N VAL A 132 -23.53 -7.58 19.56
CA VAL A 132 -24.91 -8.06 19.48
C VAL A 132 -25.35 -8.58 20.84
N LEU A 133 -24.54 -9.41 21.51
CA LEU A 133 -24.85 -9.93 22.85
C LEU A 133 -25.03 -8.82 23.88
N LEU A 134 -24.15 -7.82 23.89
CA LEU A 134 -24.26 -6.66 24.79
C LEU A 134 -25.50 -5.82 24.52
N SER A 135 -25.91 -5.70 23.25
CA SER A 135 -27.09 -4.93 22.86
C SER A 135 -28.41 -5.52 23.38
N LEU A 136 -28.43 -6.83 23.66
CA LEU A 136 -29.57 -7.52 24.29
C LEU A 136 -29.72 -7.13 25.77
N ILE A 137 -28.63 -6.68 26.42
CA ILE A 137 -28.62 -6.25 27.82
C ILE A 137 -28.85 -4.73 27.91
N SER A 138 -28.08 -3.95 27.14
CA SER A 138 -28.19 -2.50 27.11
C SER A 138 -27.70 -1.93 25.78
N LYS A 139 -28.61 -1.27 25.06
CA LYS A 139 -28.31 -0.58 23.80
C LYS A 139 -27.32 0.59 23.98
N ALA A 140 -27.43 1.31 25.09
CA ALA A 140 -26.53 2.43 25.39
C ALA A 140 -25.10 1.95 25.69
N LEU A 141 -24.96 0.85 26.42
CA LEU A 141 -23.67 0.23 26.70
C LEU A 141 -23.03 -0.31 25.41
N ALA A 142 -23.83 -0.95 24.56
CA ALA A 142 -23.37 -1.42 23.26
C ALA A 142 -22.89 -0.27 22.35
N ALA A 143 -23.63 0.84 22.25
CA ALA A 143 -23.18 1.98 21.44
C ALA A 143 -21.83 2.56 21.92
N GLY A 144 -21.65 2.72 23.23
CA GLY A 144 -20.39 3.22 23.80
C GLY A 144 -19.20 2.28 23.56
N LEU A 145 -19.40 0.97 23.74
CA LEU A 145 -18.35 -0.03 23.52
C LEU A 145 -18.05 -0.28 22.03
N ALA A 146 -19.02 -0.08 21.14
CA ALA A 146 -18.82 -0.21 19.69
C ALA A 146 -17.72 0.73 19.20
N VAL A 147 -17.75 1.98 19.66
CA VAL A 147 -16.76 3.01 19.30
C VAL A 147 -15.38 2.61 19.80
N LEU A 148 -15.27 2.21 21.07
CA LEU A 148 -14.00 1.78 21.68
C LEU A 148 -13.40 0.55 20.98
N LEU A 149 -14.22 -0.46 20.69
CA LEU A 149 -13.77 -1.67 19.99
C LEU A 149 -13.45 -1.38 18.52
N GLY A 150 -14.17 -0.47 17.88
CA GLY A 150 -13.84 0.02 16.54
C GLY A 150 -12.44 0.65 16.50
N PHE A 151 -12.13 1.52 17.46
CA PHE A 151 -10.78 2.08 17.61
C PHE A 151 -9.73 1.00 17.92
N ALA A 152 -10.06 0.00 18.74
CA ALA A 152 -9.15 -1.09 19.04
C ALA A 152 -8.82 -1.92 17.78
N VAL A 153 -9.81 -2.24 16.94
CA VAL A 153 -9.62 -2.96 15.68
C VAL A 153 -8.82 -2.11 14.69
N ALA A 154 -9.13 -0.82 14.55
CA ALA A 154 -8.38 0.10 13.69
C ALA A 154 -6.91 0.23 14.15
N GLY A 155 -6.68 0.36 15.46
CA GLY A 155 -5.35 0.40 16.05
C GLY A 155 -4.58 -0.92 15.83
N ALA A 156 -5.24 -2.06 15.97
CA ALA A 156 -4.64 -3.36 15.69
C ALA A 156 -4.27 -3.52 14.21
N ALA A 157 -5.13 -3.05 13.29
CA ALA A 157 -4.86 -3.05 11.86
C ALA A 157 -3.68 -2.14 11.47
N LEU A 158 -3.60 -0.94 12.07
CA LEU A 158 -2.47 -0.04 11.89
C LEU A 158 -1.17 -0.67 12.42
N PHE A 159 -1.23 -1.26 13.61
CA PHE A 159 -0.10 -1.95 14.22
C PHE A 159 0.39 -3.12 13.36
N ALA A 160 -0.52 -3.96 12.87
CA ALA A 160 -0.20 -5.07 11.97
C ALA A 160 0.40 -4.58 10.65
N SER A 161 -0.13 -3.51 10.06
CA SER A 161 0.38 -2.91 8.82
C SER A 161 1.84 -2.48 8.94
N ILE A 162 2.21 -1.82 10.03
CA ILE A 162 3.59 -1.38 10.28
C ILE A 162 4.50 -2.59 10.54
N ARG A 163 4.00 -3.59 11.28
CA ARG A 163 4.75 -4.81 11.58
C ARG A 163 5.01 -5.68 10.34
N LEU A 164 4.11 -5.65 9.38
CA LEU A 164 4.18 -6.40 8.13
C LEU A 164 4.72 -5.55 6.97
N MET A 165 5.22 -4.35 7.23
CA MET A 165 5.77 -3.47 6.20
C MET A 165 6.97 -4.10 5.46
N LEU A 166 7.73 -4.97 6.13
CA LEU A 166 8.85 -5.72 5.54
C LEU A 166 8.43 -7.07 4.94
N LEU A 167 7.13 -7.34 4.80
CA LEU A 167 6.64 -8.63 4.28
C LEU A 167 7.01 -8.83 2.80
N ASN A 168 6.81 -7.81 1.96
CA ASN A 168 7.14 -7.90 0.53
C ASN A 168 8.62 -8.25 0.28
N PRO A 169 9.60 -7.58 0.92
CA PRO A 169 11.00 -7.97 0.74
C PRO A 169 11.30 -9.36 1.35
N VAL A 170 10.68 -9.75 2.47
CA VAL A 170 10.81 -11.12 3.03
C VAL A 170 10.32 -12.18 2.05
N VAL A 171 9.18 -11.95 1.39
CA VAL A 171 8.59 -12.90 0.42
C VAL A 171 9.46 -13.04 -0.83
N ILE A 172 10.14 -11.96 -1.25
CA ILE A 172 11.04 -11.99 -2.41
C ILE A 172 12.39 -12.63 -2.11
N ASP A 173 12.97 -12.31 -0.96
CA ASP A 173 14.29 -12.80 -0.58
C ASP A 173 14.25 -14.26 -0.08
N GLY A 174 13.23 -14.61 0.69
CA GLY A 174 13.05 -15.93 1.30
C GLY A 174 12.46 -16.97 0.33
N SER A 175 12.69 -18.25 0.63
CA SER A 175 12.07 -19.39 -0.05
C SER A 175 10.83 -19.95 0.66
N ALA A 176 10.46 -19.35 1.80
CA ALA A 176 9.49 -19.92 2.71
C ALA A 176 8.03 -19.67 2.29
N GLY A 177 7.12 -20.51 2.77
CA GLY A 177 5.68 -20.37 2.52
C GLY A 177 5.04 -19.18 3.25
N VAL A 178 3.72 -19.14 3.24
CA VAL A 178 2.89 -18.04 3.77
C VAL A 178 3.19 -17.74 5.26
N MET A 179 3.00 -18.72 6.14
CA MET A 179 3.12 -18.50 7.59
C MET A 179 4.55 -18.20 8.05
N PRO A 180 5.60 -18.88 7.55
CA PRO A 180 6.97 -18.50 7.85
C PRO A 180 7.31 -17.06 7.45
N SER A 181 6.84 -16.60 6.28
CA SER A 181 7.08 -15.23 5.80
C SER A 181 6.45 -14.19 6.73
N LEU A 182 5.22 -14.43 7.20
CA LEU A 182 4.56 -13.57 8.18
C LEU A 182 5.32 -13.51 9.51
N ARG A 183 5.75 -14.67 10.04
CA ARG A 183 6.52 -14.73 11.30
C ARG A 183 7.86 -14.01 11.18
N GLN A 184 8.55 -14.18 10.06
CA GLN A 184 9.84 -13.53 9.81
C GLN A 184 9.69 -12.01 9.69
N ALA A 185 8.73 -11.53 8.90
CA ALA A 185 8.44 -10.09 8.80
C ALA A 185 8.11 -9.48 10.17
N TRP A 186 7.32 -10.20 10.97
CA TRP A 186 6.96 -9.77 12.32
C TRP A 186 8.15 -9.73 13.29
N ALA A 187 9.07 -10.68 13.17
CA ALA A 187 10.28 -10.74 13.98
C ALA A 187 11.24 -9.59 13.65
N LEU A 188 11.44 -9.31 12.36
CA LEU A 188 12.35 -8.25 11.88
C LEU A 188 11.92 -6.84 12.31
N THR A 189 10.62 -6.61 12.48
CA THR A 189 10.10 -5.30 12.93
C THR A 189 10.06 -5.15 14.46
N ARG A 190 10.44 -6.18 15.24
CA ARG A 190 10.53 -6.07 16.71
C ARG A 190 11.60 -5.04 17.10
N GLY A 191 11.22 -4.07 17.93
CA GLY A 191 12.12 -3.03 18.44
C GLY A 191 12.22 -1.76 17.59
N HIS A 192 11.72 -1.78 16.34
CA HIS A 192 11.82 -0.63 15.41
C HIS A 192 10.47 0.01 15.06
N PHE A 193 9.39 -0.37 15.76
CA PHE A 193 8.02 0.06 15.46
C PHE A 193 7.89 1.59 15.32
N TRP A 194 8.36 2.37 16.29
CA TRP A 194 8.22 3.83 16.28
C TRP A 194 8.98 4.50 15.14
N ARG A 195 10.12 3.94 14.73
CA ARG A 195 10.90 4.45 13.59
C ARG A 195 10.21 4.15 12.27
N LEU A 196 9.69 2.93 12.11
CA LEU A 196 8.90 2.54 10.95
C LEU A 196 7.59 3.34 10.85
N LEU A 197 6.92 3.57 11.98
CA LEU A 197 5.74 4.41 12.08
C LEU A 197 6.04 5.86 11.66
N ALA A 198 7.11 6.46 12.20
CA ALA A 198 7.51 7.82 11.80
C ALA A 198 7.86 7.89 10.31
N PHE A 199 8.60 6.90 9.80
CA PHE A 199 8.94 6.80 8.38
C PHE A 199 7.70 6.74 7.48
N ILE A 200 6.75 5.84 7.76
CA ILE A 200 5.54 5.71 6.94
C ILE A 200 4.66 6.95 7.04
N LEU A 201 4.56 7.57 8.21
CA LEU A 201 3.81 8.80 8.41
C LEU A 201 4.38 9.94 7.56
N ILE A 202 5.71 10.15 7.63
CA ILE A 202 6.40 11.20 6.87
C ILE A 202 6.23 10.97 5.36
N ILE A 203 6.46 9.75 4.87
CA ILE A 203 6.31 9.42 3.45
C ILE A 203 4.86 9.60 3.00
N THR A 204 3.88 9.21 3.81
CA THR A 204 2.46 9.33 3.46
C THR A 204 2.05 10.79 3.37
N ILE A 205 2.45 11.61 4.34
CA ILE A 205 2.18 13.06 4.34
C ILE A 205 2.88 13.72 3.14
N LEU A 206 4.15 13.41 2.89
CA LEU A 206 4.89 13.91 1.74
C LEU A 206 4.20 13.54 0.43
N SER A 207 3.79 12.28 0.28
CA SER A 207 3.11 11.79 -0.92
C SER A 207 1.75 12.45 -1.13
N ALA A 208 0.97 12.64 -0.06
CA ALA A 208 -0.31 13.33 -0.13
C ALA A 208 -0.13 14.80 -0.56
N ILE A 209 0.80 15.52 0.05
CA ILE A 209 1.06 16.93 -0.27
C ILE A 209 1.59 17.07 -1.70
N SER A 210 2.60 16.28 -2.08
CA SER A 210 3.19 16.35 -3.42
C SER A 210 2.20 15.97 -4.51
N SER A 211 1.37 14.95 -4.30
CA SER A 211 0.36 14.52 -5.28
C SER A 211 -0.78 15.54 -5.38
N ALA A 212 -1.23 16.12 -4.27
CA ALA A 212 -2.23 17.18 -4.29
C ALA A 212 -1.72 18.45 -4.98
N ALA A 213 -0.46 18.84 -4.71
CA ALA A 213 0.17 19.97 -5.38
C ALA A 213 0.31 19.73 -6.89
N ALA A 214 0.72 18.53 -7.30
CA ALA A 214 0.76 18.13 -8.71
C ALA A 214 -0.61 18.26 -9.36
N GLN A 215 -1.62 17.66 -8.74
CA GLN A 215 -2.99 17.70 -9.26
C GLN A 215 -3.50 19.12 -9.43
N ALA A 216 -3.23 20.00 -8.44
CA ALA A 216 -3.64 21.39 -8.48
C ALA A 216 -2.91 22.16 -9.60
N ILE A 217 -1.58 22.08 -9.67
CA ILE A 217 -0.77 22.84 -10.65
C ILE A 217 -1.12 22.40 -12.08
N PHE A 218 -1.04 21.09 -12.36
CA PHE A 218 -1.30 20.58 -13.70
C PHE A 218 -2.78 20.62 -14.07
N GLY A 219 -3.68 20.54 -13.08
CA GLY A 219 -5.10 20.77 -13.30
C GLY A 219 -5.41 22.20 -13.72
N LEU A 220 -4.79 23.20 -13.08
CA LEU A 220 -4.92 24.60 -13.48
C LEU A 220 -4.32 24.86 -14.87
N LEU A 221 -3.17 24.28 -15.20
CA LEU A 221 -2.60 24.41 -16.53
C LEU A 221 -3.50 23.76 -17.60
N GLY A 222 -4.07 22.58 -17.30
CA GLY A 222 -5.00 21.89 -18.18
C GLY A 222 -6.29 22.68 -18.41
N SER A 223 -6.81 23.37 -17.39
CA SER A 223 -8.03 24.17 -17.50
C SER A 223 -7.86 25.36 -18.45
N LEU A 224 -6.68 25.98 -18.47
CA LEU A 224 -6.36 27.10 -19.34
C LEU A 224 -6.25 26.70 -20.82
N VAL A 225 -5.84 25.47 -21.12
CA VAL A 225 -5.62 25.01 -22.50
C VAL A 225 -6.86 24.33 -23.10
N GLY A 226 -7.57 23.52 -22.31
CA GLY A 226 -8.60 22.63 -22.84
C GLY A 226 -9.85 22.48 -21.98
N GLY A 227 -10.07 23.36 -21.01
CA GLY A 227 -11.25 23.34 -20.15
C GLY A 227 -11.24 22.25 -19.07
N ALA A 228 -12.41 21.94 -18.52
CA ALA A 228 -12.54 21.11 -17.31
C ALA A 228 -12.04 19.66 -17.49
N ASP A 229 -12.25 19.05 -18.66
CA ASP A 229 -11.81 17.68 -18.92
C ASP A 229 -10.29 17.58 -19.05
N ALA A 230 -9.68 18.53 -19.76
CA ALA A 230 -8.22 18.62 -19.85
C ALA A 230 -7.59 18.90 -18.47
N ALA A 231 -8.23 19.73 -17.65
CA ALA A 231 -7.83 19.97 -16.26
C ALA A 231 -7.82 18.68 -15.44
N ARG A 232 -8.91 17.91 -15.50
CA ARG A 232 -9.03 16.65 -14.77
C ARG A 232 -7.95 15.67 -15.18
N LEU A 233 -7.79 15.41 -16.48
CA LEU A 233 -6.85 14.44 -17.01
C LEU A 233 -5.38 14.83 -16.75
N ALA A 234 -5.02 16.10 -17.01
CA ALA A 234 -3.66 16.57 -16.75
C ALA A 234 -3.30 16.49 -15.26
N GLY A 235 -4.24 16.88 -14.39
CA GLY A 235 -4.08 16.79 -12.94
C GLY A 235 -3.93 15.36 -12.44
N THR A 236 -4.78 14.43 -12.90
CA THR A 236 -4.73 13.02 -12.45
C THR A 236 -3.47 12.31 -12.93
N ILE A 237 -3.07 12.50 -14.19
CA ILE A 237 -1.86 11.91 -14.75
C ILE A 237 -0.62 12.45 -14.01
N ALA A 238 -0.54 13.76 -13.76
CA ALA A 238 0.58 14.35 -13.04
C ALA A 238 0.67 13.85 -11.60
N ALA A 239 -0.46 13.78 -10.90
CA ALA A 239 -0.53 13.23 -9.55
C ALA A 239 -0.10 11.76 -9.51
N ALA A 240 -0.56 10.94 -10.45
CA ALA A 240 -0.17 9.55 -10.56
C ALA A 240 1.33 9.39 -10.86
N ALA A 241 1.91 10.23 -11.73
CA ALA A 241 3.34 10.22 -12.03
C ALA A 241 4.17 10.53 -10.78
N ILE A 242 3.82 11.59 -10.04
CA ILE A 242 4.52 11.97 -8.81
C ILE A 242 4.35 10.91 -7.72
N SER A 243 3.14 10.39 -7.54
CA SER A 243 2.88 9.29 -6.60
C SER A 243 3.71 8.05 -6.94
N THR A 244 3.84 7.71 -8.23
CA THR A 244 4.66 6.58 -8.69
C THR A 244 6.13 6.77 -8.39
N VAL A 245 6.68 7.99 -8.60
CA VAL A 245 8.05 8.32 -8.22
C VAL A 245 8.25 8.08 -6.73
N LEU A 246 7.41 8.67 -5.89
CA LEU A 246 7.50 8.53 -4.45
C LEU A 246 7.34 7.07 -4.00
N GLN A 247 6.49 6.30 -4.67
CA GLN A 247 6.30 4.89 -4.40
C GLN A 247 7.56 4.07 -4.75
N VAL A 248 8.25 4.35 -5.86
CA VAL A 248 9.54 3.72 -6.17
C VAL A 248 10.56 3.99 -5.07
N TYR A 249 10.70 5.26 -4.65
CA TYR A 249 11.57 5.63 -3.54
C TYR A 249 11.19 4.90 -2.25
N MET A 250 9.91 4.84 -1.91
CA MET A 250 9.41 4.13 -0.74
C MET A 250 9.73 2.64 -0.77
N LEU A 251 9.55 1.97 -1.92
CA LEU A 251 9.84 0.53 -2.07
C LEU A 251 11.33 0.25 -1.92
N VAL A 252 12.18 1.07 -2.54
CA VAL A 252 13.65 0.93 -2.40
C VAL A 252 14.07 1.20 -0.95
N MET A 253 13.51 2.22 -0.30
CA MET A 253 13.72 2.49 1.13
C MET A 253 13.37 1.28 1.99
N ILE A 254 12.21 0.67 1.76
CA ILE A 254 11.78 -0.54 2.48
C ILE A 254 12.77 -1.68 2.24
N ALA A 255 13.27 -1.87 1.01
CA ALA A 255 14.28 -2.88 0.69
C ALA A 255 15.60 -2.62 1.44
N ARG A 256 16.04 -1.36 1.56
CA ARG A 256 17.24 -0.98 2.34
C ARG A 256 17.05 -1.19 3.84
N LEU A 257 15.90 -0.78 4.38
CA LEU A 257 15.55 -1.02 5.78
C LEU A 257 15.46 -2.51 6.09
N TYR A 258 14.93 -3.32 5.17
CA TYR A 258 14.93 -4.78 5.27
C TYR A 258 16.36 -5.33 5.38
N ARG A 259 17.28 -4.91 4.49
CA ARG A 259 18.70 -5.33 4.56
C ARG A 259 19.38 -4.92 5.86
N GLN A 260 19.06 -3.73 6.40
CA GLN A 260 19.58 -3.30 7.70
C GLN A 260 19.03 -4.16 8.84
N ALA A 261 17.73 -4.47 8.81
CA ALA A 261 17.07 -5.28 9.84
C ALA A 261 17.50 -6.76 9.80
N SER A 262 17.81 -7.29 8.60
CA SER A 262 18.27 -8.68 8.45
C SER A 262 19.76 -8.87 8.79
N ALA A 263 20.54 -7.80 8.80
CA ALA A 263 21.96 -7.81 9.14
C ALA A 263 22.24 -7.52 10.63
N ALA A 264 21.20 -7.23 11.41
CA ALA A 264 21.27 -6.88 12.84
C ALA A 264 21.09 -8.09 13.74
#